data_AF-A0A6G1RQF4-F1
#
_entry.id   AF-A0A6G1RQF4-F1
#
_cell.length_a   1.000
_cell.length_b   1.000
_cell.length_c   1.000
_cell.angle_alpha   90.00
_cell.angle_beta   90.00
_cell.angle_gamma   90.00
#
_symmetry.space_group_name_H-M   'P 1'
#
loop_
_entity.id
_entity.type
_entity.pdbx_description
1 polymer ?
#
loop_
_entity_poly.entity_id
_entity_poly.type
_entity_poly.pdbx_seq_one_letter_code
_entity_poly.pdbx_strand_id
1 'polypeptide(L)'
;KIHTGDVSSISGSDSDSSDESSESEVLPPASDSAGTPPGPRSHKVLLRNAKGQLISMYRCVLGTRKGDTEEPVELTASLQSLGVSTCWVVLMMGGGHFAGA
;
A
#
# COMPACT_ATOMS: atom_id res chain seq x y z
N LYS A 1 -35.19 -29.17 16.15
CA LYS A 1 -35.11 -28.22 17.28
C LYS A 1 -33.66 -27.72 17.32
N ILE A 2 -33.38 -26.56 16.73
CA ILE A 2 -32.01 -26.05 16.60
C ILE A 2 -31.80 -25.08 17.78
N HIS A 3 -30.89 -25.44 18.68
CA HIS A 3 -30.56 -24.69 19.87
C HIS A 3 -29.56 -23.60 19.47
N THR A 4 -30.01 -22.34 19.44
CA THR A 4 -29.15 -21.16 19.30
C THR A 4 -28.19 -21.14 20.48
N GLY A 5 -26.95 -21.55 20.23
CA GLY A 5 -25.83 -21.35 21.13
C GLY A 5 -25.55 -19.87 21.25
N ASP A 6 -25.69 -19.40 22.48
CA ASP A 6 -25.34 -18.09 22.99
C ASP A 6 -23.93 -17.67 22.51
N VAL A 7 -23.84 -16.59 21.74
CA VAL A 7 -22.55 -15.97 21.38
C VAL A 7 -22.16 -15.01 22.50
N SER A 8 -21.42 -15.54 23.48
CA SER A 8 -20.90 -14.74 24.60
C SER A 8 -19.95 -13.64 24.12
N SER A 9 -20.34 -12.40 24.43
CA SER A 9 -19.56 -11.19 24.72
C SER A 9 -18.13 -11.07 24.15
N ILE A 10 -17.97 -10.18 23.17
CA ILE A 10 -16.70 -9.51 22.86
C ILE A 10 -16.40 -8.50 23.98
N SER A 11 -15.42 -8.79 24.83
CA SER A 11 -14.91 -7.86 25.84
C SER A 11 -13.92 -6.90 25.18
N GLY A 12 -14.31 -5.63 25.04
CA GLY A 12 -13.42 -4.54 24.63
C GLY A 12 -12.68 -4.00 25.84
N SER A 13 -11.34 -4.10 25.83
CA SER A 13 -10.50 -3.41 26.81
C SER A 13 -9.86 -2.22 26.12
N ASP A 14 -10.31 -1.02 26.47
CA ASP A 14 -9.59 0.23 26.25
C ASP A 14 -8.49 0.33 27.33
N SER A 15 -7.26 0.64 26.93
CA SER A 15 -6.20 0.99 27.88
C SER A 15 -5.43 2.17 27.32
N ASP A 16 -5.84 3.35 27.80
CA ASP A 16 -5.05 4.56 27.77
C ASP A 16 -3.95 4.48 28.85
N SER A 17 -2.70 4.67 28.46
CA SER A 17 -1.65 5.07 29.40
C SER A 17 -0.76 6.11 28.74
N SER A 18 -0.84 7.33 29.27
CA SER A 18 -0.11 8.52 28.89
C SER A 18 1.32 8.52 29.41
N ASP A 19 2.22 9.07 28.58
CA ASP A 19 3.41 9.88 28.84
C ASP A 19 4.49 9.44 29.85
N GLU A 20 5.75 9.43 29.42
CA GLU A 20 6.73 10.47 29.79
C GLU A 20 8.18 10.13 29.33
N SER A 21 8.84 11.18 28.81
CA SER A 21 10.28 11.48 28.82
C SER A 21 11.24 10.98 27.71
N SER A 22 11.79 12.01 27.05
CA SER A 22 12.97 12.11 26.18
C SER A 22 14.23 11.37 26.63
N GLU A 23 14.98 10.81 25.67
CA GLU A 23 16.42 11.07 25.48
C GLU A 23 16.93 10.50 24.15
N SER A 24 17.84 11.25 23.55
CA SER A 24 18.39 11.07 22.21
C SER A 24 19.63 10.19 22.27
N GLU A 25 19.56 8.96 21.75
CA GLU A 25 20.74 8.11 21.57
C GLU A 25 20.90 7.74 20.09
N VAL A 26 21.94 8.31 19.48
CA VAL A 26 22.42 7.99 18.13
C VAL A 26 22.98 6.57 18.16
N LEU A 27 22.26 5.61 17.58
CA LEU A 27 22.74 4.25 17.38
C LEU A 27 23.28 4.07 15.94
N PRO A 28 24.40 3.35 15.76
CA PRO A 28 25.09 3.18 14.47
C PRO A 28 24.24 2.35 13.49
N PRO A 29 24.49 2.42 12.17
CA PRO A 29 23.75 1.61 11.21
C PRO A 29 24.13 0.14 11.42
N ALA A 30 23.27 -0.60 12.12
CA ALA A 30 23.40 -2.04 12.24
C ALA A 30 23.20 -2.68 10.87
N SER A 31 24.25 -3.38 10.46
CA SER A 31 24.39 -4.19 9.26
C SER A 31 23.21 -5.10 8.97
N ASP A 32 22.97 -5.31 7.66
CA ASP A 32 22.29 -6.45 7.03
C ASP A 32 21.23 -7.15 7.89
N SER A 33 20.03 -6.57 7.94
CA SER A 33 18.88 -7.29 8.47
C SER A 33 18.56 -8.45 7.52
N ALA A 34 18.92 -9.65 7.94
CA ALA A 34 18.41 -10.89 7.38
C ALA A 34 16.87 -10.82 7.32
N GLY A 35 16.36 -10.66 6.09
CA GLY A 35 15.04 -11.00 5.60
C GLY A 35 13.88 -10.95 6.58
N THR A 36 13.50 -9.77 7.07
CA THR A 36 12.09 -9.59 7.45
C THR A 36 11.29 -9.62 6.14
N PRO A 37 10.31 -10.52 5.97
CA PRO A 37 9.49 -10.52 4.78
C PRO A 37 8.85 -9.14 4.66
N PRO A 38 8.98 -8.45 3.51
CA PRO A 38 8.44 -7.12 3.37
C PRO A 38 6.94 -7.18 3.68
N GLY A 39 6.51 -6.39 4.67
CA GLY A 39 5.10 -6.27 5.01
C GLY A 39 4.27 -5.87 3.79
N PRO A 40 2.93 -5.98 3.87
CA PRO A 40 2.06 -5.63 2.76
C PRO A 40 2.34 -4.20 2.28
N ARG A 41 2.79 -4.09 1.02
CA ARG A 41 3.13 -2.79 0.42
C ARG A 41 1.85 -1.96 0.24
N SER A 42 1.94 -0.65 0.43
CA SER A 42 0.84 0.27 0.09
C SER A 42 0.49 0.14 -1.39
N HIS A 43 -0.80 0.17 -1.71
CA HIS A 43 -1.28 0.14 -3.10
C HIS A 43 -0.95 1.43 -3.88
N LYS A 44 -0.42 2.46 -3.20
CA LYS A 44 0.05 3.72 -3.79
C LYS A 44 1.56 3.88 -3.68
N VAL A 45 2.12 4.62 -4.62
CA VAL A 45 3.48 5.18 -4.57
C VAL A 45 3.39 6.70 -4.51
N LEU A 46 4.39 7.32 -3.87
CA LEU A 46 4.54 8.77 -3.78
C LEU A 46 5.82 9.17 -4.53
N LEU A 47 5.68 10.08 -5.48
CA LEU A 47 6.77 10.61 -6.28
C LEU A 47 6.93 12.09 -5.95
N ARG A 48 8.17 12.57 -5.82
CA ARG A 48 8.45 13.98 -5.62
C ARG A 48 9.04 14.58 -6.88
N ASN A 49 8.45 15.65 -7.39
CA ASN A 49 9.01 16.35 -8.54
C ASN A 49 10.12 17.33 -8.11
N ALA A 50 10.82 17.92 -9.08
CA ALA A 50 11.89 18.89 -8.83
C ALA A 50 11.44 20.18 -8.12
N LYS A 51 10.14 20.51 -8.17
CA LYS A 51 9.53 21.63 -7.43
C LYS A 51 9.21 21.28 -5.98
N GLY A 52 9.50 20.04 -5.55
CA GLY A 52 9.22 19.55 -4.22
C GLY A 52 7.79 19.09 -3.99
N GLN A 53 6.92 19.09 -5.02
CA GLN A 53 5.53 18.65 -4.93
C GLN A 53 5.44 17.12 -4.92
N LEU A 54 4.48 16.58 -4.18
CA LEU A 54 4.21 15.15 -4.12
C LEU A 54 3.08 14.76 -5.08
N ILE A 55 3.28 13.66 -5.79
CA ILE A 55 2.33 13.04 -6.71
C ILE A 55 2.06 11.64 -6.17
N SER A 56 0.78 11.29 -6.00
CA SER A 56 0.37 9.94 -5.58
C SER A 56 -0.18 9.17 -6.77
N MET A 57 0.25 7.93 -6.95
CA MET A 57 -0.28 7.06 -8.00
C MET A 57 -0.48 5.64 -7.52
N TYR A 58 -1.48 4.94 -8.07
CA TYR A 58 -1.73 3.54 -7.78
C TYR A 58 -0.73 2.64 -8.50
N ARG A 59 -0.23 1.61 -7.82
CA ARG A 59 0.74 0.66 -8.38
C ARG A 59 0.22 -0.11 -9.59
N CYS A 60 -1.08 -0.43 -9.61
CA CYS A 60 -1.69 -1.13 -10.74
C CYS A 60 -1.63 -0.35 -12.06
N VAL A 61 -1.46 0.98 -12.00
CA VAL A 61 -1.31 1.85 -13.17
C VAL A 61 0.13 1.81 -13.71
N LEU A 62 1.12 1.51 -12.86
CA LEU A 62 2.55 1.48 -13.21
C LEU A 62 3.03 0.16 -13.80
N GLY A 63 2.13 -0.80 -14.00
CA GLY A 63 2.46 -2.11 -14.57
C GLY A 63 3.35 -2.96 -13.67
N THR A 64 3.40 -2.69 -12.36
CA THR A 64 4.31 -3.40 -11.46
C THR A 64 3.82 -4.83 -11.28
N ARG A 65 4.67 -5.80 -11.65
CA ARG A 65 4.35 -7.21 -11.50
C ARG A 65 4.31 -7.56 -10.02
N LYS A 66 3.29 -8.32 -9.61
CA LYS A 66 3.20 -8.85 -8.25
C LYS A 66 4.46 -9.67 -7.94
N GLY A 67 5.26 -9.19 -6.99
CA GLY A 67 6.47 -9.87 -6.50
C GLY A 67 7.79 -9.23 -6.90
N ASP A 68 7.79 -8.29 -7.85
CA ASP A 68 9.03 -7.61 -8.25
C ASP A 68 9.41 -6.53 -7.21
N THR A 69 10.71 -6.41 -6.96
CA THR A 69 11.27 -5.27 -6.23
C THR A 69 11.25 -4.08 -7.19
N GLU A 70 10.33 -3.16 -6.94
CA GLU A 70 10.17 -1.97 -7.77
C GLU A 70 11.29 -0.98 -7.45
N GLU A 71 12.20 -0.77 -8.39
CA GLU A 71 13.19 0.29 -8.26
C GLU A 71 12.56 1.66 -8.59
N PRO A 72 12.92 2.74 -7.88
CA PRO A 72 12.33 4.06 -8.09
C PRO A 72 12.53 4.58 -9.53
N VAL A 73 13.63 4.18 -10.17
CA VAL A 73 13.92 4.51 -11.57
C VAL A 73 12.91 3.84 -12.52
N GLU A 74 12.53 2.60 -12.26
CA GLU A 74 11.57 1.85 -13.07
C GLU A 74 10.16 2.42 -12.92
N LEU A 75 9.75 2.76 -11.70
CA LEU A 75 8.46 3.42 -11.44
C LEU A 75 8.35 4.76 -12.17
N THR A 76 9.45 5.52 -12.19
CA THR A 76 9.51 6.81 -12.89
C THR A 76 9.49 6.61 -14.41
N ALA A 77 10.21 5.62 -14.93
CA ALA A 77 10.19 5.28 -16.35
C ALA A 77 8.79 4.81 -16.81
N SER A 78 8.14 3.94 -16.04
CA SER A 78 6.75 3.52 -16.28
C SER A 78 5.81 4.73 -16.30
N LEU A 79 5.92 5.62 -15.30
CA LEU A 79 5.13 6.86 -15.28
C LEU A 79 5.36 7.73 -16.51
N GLN A 80 6.62 7.89 -16.94
CA GLN A 80 6.98 8.70 -18.11
C GLN A 80 6.52 8.08 -19.43
N SER A 81 6.38 6.76 -19.49
CA SER A 81 5.83 6.07 -20.66
C SER A 81 4.31 6.24 -20.80
N LEU A 82 3.61 6.62 -19.72
CA LEU A 82 2.20 7.00 -19.78
C LEU A 82 2.10 8.38 -20.44
N GLY A 83 1.39 8.44 -21.57
CA GLY A 83 1.26 9.64 -22.36
C GLY A 83 -0.17 9.88 -22.82
N VAL A 84 -0.36 10.95 -23.58
CA VAL A 84 -1.67 11.32 -24.16
C VAL A 84 -2.23 10.26 -25.12
N SER A 85 -1.37 9.39 -25.66
CA SER A 85 -1.75 8.27 -26.53
C SER A 85 -2.11 7.00 -25.77
N THR A 86 -1.96 6.98 -24.44
CA THR A 86 -2.32 5.80 -23.64
C THR A 86 -3.84 5.63 -23.63
N CYS A 87 -4.31 4.58 -24.29
CA CYS A 87 -5.70 4.15 -24.24
C CYS A 87 -5.92 3.29 -22.99
N TRP A 88 -6.92 3.64 -22.19
CA TRP A 88 -7.32 2.88 -21.01
C TRP A 88 -8.62 2.16 -21.30
N VAL A 89 -8.73 0.93 -20.82
CA VAL A 89 -9.97 0.15 -20.90
C VAL A 89 -10.42 -0.14 -19.48
N VAL A 90 -11.69 0.12 -19.17
CA VAL A 90 -12.29 -0.22 -17.88
C VAL A 90 -13.36 -1.25 -18.10
N LEU A 91 -13.19 -2.43 -17.50
CA LEU A 91 -14.15 -3.54 -17.59
C LEU A 91 -14.73 -3.86 -16.22
N MET A 92 -16.05 -4.01 -16.15
CA MET A 92 -16.77 -4.34 -14.92
C MET A 92 -17.73 -5.50 -15.19
N MET A 93 -17.74 -6.51 -14.32
CA MET A 93 -18.65 -7.65 -14.41
C MET A 93 -19.21 -8.01 -13.03
N GLY A 94 -20.52 -8.26 -12.95
CA GLY A 94 -21.19 -8.64 -11.72
C GLY A 94 -22.69 -8.90 -11.93
N GLY A 95 -23.26 -9.84 -11.17
CA GLY A 95 -24.70 -10.16 -11.25
C GLY A 95 -25.19 -10.58 -12.64
N GLY A 96 -24.34 -11.23 -13.43
CA GLY A 96 -24.64 -11.66 -14.81
C GLY A 96 -24.53 -10.58 -15.89
N HIS A 97 -24.12 -9.36 -15.55
CA HIS A 97 -23.99 -8.23 -16.48
C HIS A 97 -22.54 -7.81 -16.66
N PHE A 98 -22.25 -7.15 -17.78
CA PHE A 98 -20.93 -6.66 -18.17
C PHE A 98 -21.02 -5.22 -18.70
N ALA A 99 -20.05 -4.37 -18.34
CA ALA A 99 -19.92 -3.00 -18.82
C ALA A 99 -18.45 -2.70 -19.17
N GLY A 100 -18.25 -1.93 -20.24
CA GLY A 100 -16.93 -1.52 -20.73
C GLY A 100 -16.90 -0.06 -21.15
N ALA A 101 -15.75 0.60 -20.98
CA ALA A 101 -15.44 1.95 -21.45
C ALA A 101 -14.01 2.02 -21.98
#